data_AF-A0A6L9U3N4-F1
#
_entry.id   AF-A0A6L9U3N4-F1
#
_cell.length_a   1.000
_cell.length_b   1.000
_cell.length_c   1.000
_cell.angle_alpha   90.00
_cell.angle_beta   90.00
_cell.angle_gamma   90.00
#
_symmetry.space_group_name_H-M   'P 1'
#
loop_
_entity.id
_entity.type
_entity.pdbx_description
1 polymer ?
#
loop_
_entity_poly.entity_id
_entity_poly.type
_entity_poly.pdbx_seq_one_letter_code
_entity_poly.pdbx_strand_id
1 'polypeptide(L)'
;MNTNDQGRIAPRRPIILTSPDFRASDIAETEAEYVVRANYAEAIAQAGGISLILPYQSQHIAMLVALGDGVLLTGTTPGHEALPERREFELELIRQTLQAGKPLLGICNGMQIMGEFLGGTFTTSLPDTAVDHIPADIPDRMAHRIAVEPGSMLASIAGTTEVSVNSLHRHALTGAGRFRIAARAPDGVVEAIEGETDTFCLGVQWHPEYHLSEFDRAILRRFIEQSAGRKSQAGSPEACSVRRRLAALGLALPEASVPPGAFVGALTTGNLVTVSGQVPLKDKAVLCKGHLGGAVSLDQGRECARWALLNALAQLELVAGGLDRVKGFVRLAGYVAATPEFTEHGAVIDGASELLRELFPTCWQHARIAIGVGSLPRGVPVEIELTAVTNGGEG
;
A
#
# COMPACT_ATOMS: atom_id res chain seq x y z
N MET A 1 -34.52 1.47 28.44
CA MET A 1 -33.37 0.69 27.92
C MET A 1 -33.43 0.76 26.40
N ASN A 2 -32.61 1.62 25.78
CA ASN A 2 -32.56 1.76 24.34
C ASN A 2 -31.71 0.64 23.73
N THR A 3 -32.34 -0.19 22.91
CA THR A 3 -31.71 -1.19 22.04
C THR A 3 -31.31 -0.51 20.74
N ASN A 4 -30.07 -0.04 20.62
CA ASN A 4 -29.53 0.48 19.36
C ASN A 4 -27.99 0.44 19.33
N ASP A 5 -27.39 -0.70 19.68
CA ASP A 5 -25.93 -0.89 19.61
C ASP A 5 -25.55 -2.30 19.11
N GLN A 6 -26.12 -2.70 17.97
CA GLN A 6 -25.68 -3.89 17.24
C GLN A 6 -25.15 -3.46 15.87
N GLY A 7 -23.83 -3.57 15.69
CA GLY A 7 -23.20 -3.59 14.35
C GLY A 7 -22.14 -2.53 14.04
N ARG A 8 -21.64 -1.75 15.01
CA ARG A 8 -20.49 -0.86 14.74
C ARG A 8 -19.20 -1.69 14.71
N ILE A 9 -18.77 -2.10 13.52
CA ILE A 9 -17.43 -2.69 13.30
C ILE A 9 -16.41 -1.70 13.87
N ALA A 10 -15.60 -2.13 14.83
CA ALA A 10 -14.56 -1.29 15.40
C ALA A 10 -13.62 -0.85 14.26
N PRO A 11 -13.25 0.44 14.16
CA PRO A 11 -12.39 0.92 13.08
C PRO A 11 -11.08 0.12 13.08
N ARG A 12 -10.66 -0.35 11.89
CA ARG A 12 -9.37 -1.05 11.72
C ARG A 12 -8.26 -0.15 12.26
N ARG A 13 -7.47 -0.68 13.18
CA ARG A 13 -6.27 -0.01 13.68
C ARG A 13 -5.15 -0.12 12.62
N PRO A 14 -4.55 0.99 12.18
CA PRO A 14 -3.48 0.93 11.18
C PRO A 14 -2.22 0.28 11.76
N ILE A 15 -1.54 -0.52 10.94
CA ILE A 15 -0.24 -1.13 11.30
C ILE A 15 0.86 -0.11 10.99
N ILE A 16 1.67 0.24 11.97
CA ILE A 16 2.79 1.17 11.84
C ILE A 16 4.09 0.39 11.93
N LEU A 17 4.89 0.45 10.88
CA LEU A 17 6.22 -0.16 10.87
C LEU A 17 7.21 0.76 11.57
N THR A 18 7.90 0.26 12.58
CA THR A 18 8.79 1.06 13.42
C THR A 18 10.23 0.60 13.26
N SER A 19 11.14 1.52 12.93
CA SER A 19 12.58 1.21 12.86
C SER A 19 13.14 1.00 14.27
N PRO A 20 13.81 -0.14 14.56
CA PRO A 20 14.55 -0.32 15.79
C PRO A 20 15.92 0.33 15.72
N ASP A 21 16.52 0.49 16.90
CA ASP A 21 17.95 0.63 17.06
C ASP A 21 18.62 -0.74 17.18
N PHE A 22 19.93 -0.81 17.03
CA PHE A 22 20.70 -2.04 17.20
C PHE A 22 21.72 -1.89 18.32
N ARG A 23 21.74 -2.86 19.24
CA ARG A 23 22.66 -2.90 20.38
C ARG A 23 23.39 -4.23 20.39
N ALA A 24 24.72 -4.19 20.31
CA ALA A 24 25.54 -5.38 20.57
C ALA A 24 25.45 -5.76 22.06
N SER A 25 25.46 -7.06 22.36
CA SER A 25 25.45 -7.54 23.74
C SER A 25 26.75 -7.17 24.46
N ASP A 26 26.61 -6.65 25.68
CA ASP A 26 27.74 -6.40 26.58
C ASP A 26 28.32 -7.71 27.17
N ILE A 27 27.64 -8.84 26.95
CA ILE A 27 27.96 -10.15 27.54
C ILE A 27 28.69 -11.06 26.54
N ALA A 28 28.30 -11.05 25.26
CA ALA A 28 28.88 -11.89 24.24
C ALA A 28 28.87 -11.22 22.85
N GLU A 29 30.02 -11.15 22.18
CA GLU A 29 30.18 -10.53 20.86
C GLU A 29 29.29 -11.14 19.76
N THR A 30 28.79 -12.36 19.94
CA THR A 30 27.93 -13.05 18.97
C THR A 30 26.43 -12.79 19.17
N GLU A 31 26.05 -12.03 20.20
CA GLU A 31 24.65 -11.73 20.52
C GLU A 31 24.37 -10.24 20.35
N ALA A 32 23.20 -9.91 19.78
CA ALA A 32 22.77 -8.54 19.59
C ALA A 32 21.25 -8.41 19.67
N GLU A 33 20.79 -7.22 20.03
CA GLU A 33 19.39 -6.89 20.25
C GLU A 33 18.93 -5.79 19.30
N TYR A 34 17.70 -5.93 18.80
CA TYR A 34 16.94 -4.81 18.28
C TYR A 34 16.19 -4.12 19.42
N VAL A 35 16.41 -2.83 19.58
CA VAL A 35 15.86 -2.07 20.70
C VAL A 35 14.92 -0.98 20.19
N VAL A 36 13.71 -0.96 20.73
CA VAL A 36 12.77 0.16 20.59
C VAL A 36 12.30 0.52 21.99
N ARG A 37 12.41 1.80 22.35
CA ARG A 37 11.84 2.29 23.62
C ARG A 37 10.32 2.09 23.61
N ALA A 38 9.77 1.58 24.71
CA ALA A 38 8.34 1.33 24.86
C ALA A 38 7.49 2.56 24.52
N ASN A 39 7.98 3.76 24.85
CA ASN A 39 7.34 5.05 24.55
C ASN A 39 6.87 5.16 23.09
N TYR A 40 7.65 4.70 22.10
CA TYR A 40 7.22 4.76 20.70
C TYR A 40 6.02 3.85 20.41
N ALA A 41 6.09 2.60 20.88
CA ALA A 41 5.03 1.62 20.65
C ALA A 41 3.75 1.98 21.43
N GLU A 42 3.90 2.46 22.67
CA GLU A 42 2.80 2.97 23.49
C GLU A 42 2.17 4.21 22.88
N ALA A 43 2.97 5.13 22.33
CA ALA A 43 2.49 6.32 21.64
C ALA A 43 1.63 6.00 20.42
N ILE A 44 2.08 5.04 19.60
CA ILE A 44 1.29 4.51 18.48
C ILE A 44 -0.02 3.88 18.99
N ALA A 45 0.05 3.05 20.04
CA ALA A 45 -1.11 2.36 20.58
C ALA A 45 -2.15 3.33 21.17
N GLN A 46 -1.71 4.35 21.91
CA GLN A 46 -2.57 5.41 22.47
C GLN A 46 -3.25 6.24 21.37
N ALA A 47 -2.55 6.48 20.25
CA ALA A 47 -3.10 7.16 19.09
C ALA A 47 -4.04 6.26 18.24
N GLY A 48 -4.14 4.96 18.55
CA GLY A 48 -5.07 4.02 17.92
C GLY A 48 -4.44 3.11 16.84
N GLY A 49 -3.12 3.09 16.70
CA GLY A 49 -2.39 2.20 15.79
C GLY A 49 -1.89 0.91 16.46
N ILE A 50 -1.21 0.08 15.66
CA ILE A 50 -0.50 -1.12 16.10
C ILE A 50 0.96 -0.98 15.65
N SER A 51 1.92 -0.98 16.57
CA SER A 51 3.34 -0.91 16.23
C SER A 51 3.90 -2.30 15.88
N LEU A 52 4.60 -2.41 14.74
CA LEU A 52 5.34 -3.60 14.32
C LEU A 52 6.82 -3.23 14.16
N ILE A 53 7.70 -3.83 14.97
CA ILE A 53 9.14 -3.56 14.96
C ILE A 53 9.80 -4.35 13.82
N LEU A 54 10.59 -3.68 12.99
CA LEU A 54 11.20 -4.28 11.80
C LEU A 54 12.64 -4.75 12.04
N PRO A 55 13.00 -6.01 11.75
CA PRO A 55 14.41 -6.41 11.73
C PRO A 55 15.14 -5.78 10.53
N TYR A 56 16.47 -5.60 10.60
CA TYR A 56 17.27 -5.12 9.48
C TYR A 56 17.40 -6.21 8.40
N GLN A 57 16.41 -6.28 7.52
CA GLN A 57 16.37 -7.20 6.37
C GLN A 57 16.11 -6.41 5.09
N SER A 58 17.16 -5.75 4.59
CA SER A 58 17.07 -4.80 3.47
C SER A 58 16.44 -5.41 2.21
N GLN A 59 16.68 -6.70 1.94
CA GLN A 59 16.12 -7.42 0.80
C GLN A 59 14.59 -7.62 0.82
N HIS A 60 13.92 -7.39 1.96
CA HIS A 60 12.48 -7.63 2.13
C HIS A 60 11.69 -6.34 2.45
N ILE A 61 12.33 -5.17 2.43
CA ILE A 61 11.71 -3.90 2.82
C ILE A 61 10.44 -3.61 2.02
N ALA A 62 10.41 -3.85 0.70
CA ALA A 62 9.22 -3.61 -0.11
C ALA A 62 8.00 -4.44 0.36
N MET A 63 8.21 -5.69 0.75
CA MET A 63 7.15 -6.57 1.28
C MET A 63 6.71 -6.10 2.67
N LEU A 64 7.65 -5.73 3.54
CA LEU A 64 7.35 -5.19 4.87
C LEU A 64 6.54 -3.90 4.77
N VAL A 65 6.99 -2.95 3.92
CA VAL A 65 6.26 -1.72 3.62
C VAL A 65 4.86 -2.03 3.13
N ALA A 66 4.66 -3.06 2.28
CA ALA A 66 3.33 -3.43 1.80
C ALA A 66 2.37 -3.84 2.92
N LEU A 67 2.85 -4.48 4.00
CA LEU A 67 2.06 -4.91 5.16
C LEU A 67 1.62 -3.74 6.07
N GLY A 68 2.43 -2.70 6.20
CA GLY A 68 2.13 -1.55 7.06
C GLY A 68 1.24 -0.49 6.41
N ASP A 69 0.55 0.30 7.21
CA ASP A 69 -0.27 1.44 6.79
C ASP A 69 0.47 2.79 6.96
N GLY A 70 1.59 2.80 7.66
CA GLY A 70 2.51 3.93 7.81
C GLY A 70 3.86 3.48 8.38
N VAL A 71 4.86 4.37 8.36
CA VAL A 71 6.20 4.12 8.87
C VAL A 71 6.62 5.19 9.88
N LEU A 72 7.15 4.74 11.01
CA LEU A 72 7.79 5.55 12.03
C LEU A 72 9.30 5.24 12.07
N LEU A 73 10.12 6.26 11.81
CA LEU A 73 11.56 6.22 12.06
C LEU A 73 11.85 6.77 13.45
N THR A 74 12.47 5.96 14.29
CA THR A 74 12.75 6.32 15.69
C THR A 74 14.03 7.16 15.82
N GLY A 75 14.21 7.79 16.99
CA GLY A 75 15.52 8.28 17.41
C GLY A 75 16.49 7.15 17.79
N THR A 76 17.76 7.48 17.96
CA THR A 76 18.73 6.53 18.56
C THR A 76 18.52 6.40 20.06
N THR A 77 19.14 5.39 20.65
CA THR A 77 19.33 5.30 22.09
C THR A 77 20.04 6.56 22.58
N PRO A 78 19.58 7.22 23.66
CA PRO A 78 20.21 8.43 24.18
C PRO A 78 21.73 8.24 24.33
N GLY A 79 22.50 9.20 23.84
CA GLY A 79 23.96 9.17 23.89
C GLY A 79 24.64 8.26 22.86
N HIS A 80 23.90 7.54 22.01
CA HIS A 80 24.46 6.66 20.97
C HIS A 80 24.22 7.23 19.57
N GLU A 81 25.21 7.06 18.69
CA GLU A 81 25.11 7.37 17.26
C GLU A 81 24.49 6.20 16.49
N ALA A 82 23.84 6.49 15.37
CA ALA A 82 23.25 5.46 14.52
C ALA A 82 24.36 4.65 13.83
N LEU A 83 24.28 3.32 13.93
CA LEU A 83 25.18 2.42 13.23
C LEU A 83 24.99 2.48 11.70
N PRO A 84 26.04 2.22 10.90
CA PRO A 84 25.94 2.22 9.43
C PRO A 84 24.81 1.32 8.89
N GLU A 85 24.62 0.14 9.47
CA GLU A 85 23.61 -0.83 9.07
C GLU A 85 22.19 -0.30 9.30
N ARG A 86 21.98 0.41 10.41
CA ARG A 86 20.71 1.12 10.68
C ARG A 86 20.46 2.17 9.60
N ARG A 87 21.47 2.96 9.27
CA ARG A 87 21.36 4.03 8.28
C ARG A 87 21.00 3.47 6.90
N GLU A 88 21.67 2.41 6.44
CA GLU A 88 21.37 1.75 5.17
C GLU A 88 19.93 1.21 5.14
N PHE A 89 19.51 0.56 6.22
CA PHE A 89 18.15 0.06 6.38
C PHE A 89 17.10 1.19 6.33
N GLU A 90 17.29 2.27 7.10
CA GLU A 90 16.34 3.39 7.16
C GLU A 90 16.25 4.15 5.83
N LEU A 91 17.35 4.31 5.09
CA LEU A 91 17.34 4.93 3.76
C LEU A 91 16.51 4.12 2.73
N GLU A 92 16.64 2.80 2.73
CA GLU A 92 15.81 1.94 1.87
C GLU A 92 14.35 1.92 2.34
N LEU A 93 14.11 1.92 3.66
CA LEU A 93 12.77 2.01 4.22
C LEU A 93 12.06 3.31 3.82
N ILE A 94 12.75 4.46 3.86
CA ILE A 94 12.24 5.74 3.37
C ILE A 94 11.90 5.64 1.88
N ARG A 95 12.84 5.16 1.06
CA ARG A 95 12.65 5.01 -0.39
C ARG A 95 11.38 4.24 -0.72
N GLN A 96 11.21 3.07 -0.13
CA GLN A 96 10.05 2.20 -0.37
C GLN A 96 8.75 2.80 0.17
N THR A 97 8.81 3.46 1.34
CA THR A 97 7.64 4.13 1.94
C THR A 97 7.12 5.25 1.05
N LEU A 98 8.01 6.10 0.55
CA LEU A 98 7.64 7.19 -0.35
C LEU A 98 7.16 6.69 -1.72
N GLN A 99 7.79 5.64 -2.27
CA GLN A 99 7.32 5.00 -3.51
C GLN A 99 5.92 4.38 -3.36
N ALA A 100 5.60 3.83 -2.20
CA ALA A 100 4.26 3.33 -1.87
C ALA A 100 3.26 4.46 -1.49
N GLY A 101 3.74 5.71 -1.42
CA GLY A 101 3.00 6.87 -0.95
C GLY A 101 2.42 6.67 0.45
N LYS A 102 3.14 6.00 1.36
CA LYS A 102 2.63 5.76 2.72
C LYS A 102 3.06 6.89 3.67
N PRO A 103 2.23 7.22 4.67
CA PRO A 103 2.61 8.15 5.73
C PRO A 103 3.94 7.81 6.36
N LEU A 104 4.81 8.81 6.52
CA LEU A 104 6.12 8.71 7.11
C LEU A 104 6.27 9.75 8.23
N LEU A 105 6.65 9.29 9.42
CA LEU A 105 7.01 10.12 10.56
C LEU A 105 8.46 9.82 10.97
N GLY A 106 9.31 10.83 11.06
CA GLY A 106 10.67 10.72 11.60
C GLY A 106 10.82 11.48 12.91
N ILE A 107 11.37 10.85 13.93
CA ILE A 107 11.61 11.45 15.25
C ILE A 107 13.12 11.49 15.54
N CYS A 108 13.65 12.66 15.90
CA CYS A 108 15.06 12.89 16.21
C CYS A 108 16.00 12.37 15.10
N ASN A 109 16.76 11.29 15.32
CA ASN A 109 17.58 10.66 14.27
C ASN A 109 16.74 10.26 13.03
N GLY A 110 15.48 9.86 13.23
CA GLY A 110 14.55 9.55 12.15
C GLY A 110 14.23 10.77 11.27
N MET A 111 14.07 11.96 11.87
CA MET A 111 13.94 13.21 11.10
C MET A 111 15.22 13.50 10.33
N GLN A 112 16.38 13.28 10.96
CA GLN A 112 17.67 13.53 10.34
C GLN A 112 17.79 12.67 9.08
N ILE A 113 17.77 11.34 9.19
CA ILE A 113 17.96 10.48 8.02
C ILE A 113 16.91 10.70 6.92
N MET A 114 15.68 11.07 7.30
CA MET A 114 14.65 11.50 6.35
C MET A 114 15.05 12.81 5.62
N GLY A 115 15.53 13.82 6.33
CA GLY A 115 16.04 15.06 5.75
C GLY A 115 17.22 14.83 4.81
N GLU A 116 18.15 13.93 5.15
CA GLU A 116 19.25 13.51 4.27
C GLU A 116 18.73 12.93 2.97
N PHE A 117 17.81 11.97 3.06
CA PHE A 117 17.21 11.30 1.90
C PHE A 117 16.51 12.29 0.96
N LEU A 118 15.91 13.33 1.53
CA LEU A 118 15.24 14.38 0.78
C LEU A 118 16.21 15.44 0.22
N GLY A 119 17.52 15.36 0.51
CA GLY A 119 18.57 16.18 -0.08
C GLY A 119 19.16 17.24 0.84
N GLY A 120 18.82 17.23 2.13
CA GLY A 120 19.40 18.14 3.12
C GLY A 120 20.82 17.74 3.53
N THR A 121 21.46 18.61 4.31
CA THR A 121 22.81 18.41 4.87
C THR A 121 22.77 18.51 6.39
N PHE A 122 23.80 18.03 7.10
CA PHE A 122 23.88 18.16 8.56
C PHE A 122 25.06 18.97 9.00
N THR A 123 24.88 19.65 10.13
CA THR A 123 25.99 20.12 10.94
C THR A 123 26.15 19.20 12.14
N THR A 124 27.38 18.76 12.37
CA THR A 124 27.74 17.93 13.52
C THR A 124 27.88 18.73 14.82
N SER A 125 27.80 20.07 14.73
CA SER A 125 27.76 20.98 15.86
C SER A 125 26.52 21.87 15.81
N LEU A 126 25.92 22.09 16.98
CA LEU A 126 24.87 23.09 17.19
C LEU A 126 25.50 24.47 17.43
N PRO A 127 24.77 25.57 17.17
CA PRO A 127 25.21 26.91 17.53
C PRO A 127 25.52 27.02 19.02
N ASP A 128 26.63 27.68 19.38
CA ASP A 128 26.96 28.02 20.77
C ASP A 128 26.04 29.15 21.26
N THR A 129 24.87 28.78 21.78
CA THR A 129 23.81 29.71 22.20
C THR A 129 23.22 29.30 23.55
N ALA A 130 22.36 30.17 24.12
CA ALA A 130 21.69 29.91 25.40
C ALA A 130 20.54 28.88 25.31
N VAL A 131 20.24 28.33 24.13
CA VAL A 131 19.21 27.32 23.94
C VAL A 131 19.80 25.95 24.28
N ASP A 132 19.25 25.30 25.31
CA ASP A 132 19.69 23.98 25.73
C ASP A 132 18.93 22.87 24.99
N HIS A 133 19.61 22.21 24.07
CA HIS A 133 19.08 21.10 23.29
C HIS A 133 19.28 19.72 23.96
N ILE A 134 19.98 19.66 25.11
CA ILE A 134 20.22 18.44 25.92
C ILE A 134 20.07 18.80 27.41
N PRO A 135 18.87 19.22 27.87
CA PRO A 135 18.66 19.64 29.24
C PRO A 135 18.68 18.48 30.26
N ALA A 136 18.71 17.24 29.80
CA ALA A 136 18.64 16.03 30.61
C ALA A 136 19.19 14.82 29.84
N ASP A 137 19.42 13.72 30.57
CA ASP A 137 19.81 12.43 29.98
C ASP A 137 18.66 11.77 29.18
N ILE A 138 17.42 12.17 29.46
CA ILE A 138 16.20 11.76 28.76
C ILE A 138 15.29 12.97 28.50
N PRO A 139 14.51 13.01 27.39
CA PRO A 139 13.67 14.15 27.04
C PRO A 139 12.30 14.12 27.75
N ASP A 140 12.29 13.93 29.07
CA ASP A 140 11.05 13.82 29.88
C ASP A 140 10.52 15.15 30.41
N ARG A 141 11.11 16.27 30.01
CA ARG A 141 10.70 17.63 30.36
C ARG A 141 10.79 18.58 29.17
N MET A 142 9.98 19.65 29.22
CA MET A 142 10.04 20.75 28.26
C MET A 142 11.42 21.43 28.32
N ALA A 143 11.95 21.79 27.15
CA ALA A 143 13.28 22.36 26.98
C ALA A 143 13.21 23.81 26.48
N HIS A 144 12.66 24.02 25.29
CA HIS A 144 12.66 25.31 24.61
C HIS A 144 11.37 25.54 23.80
N ARG A 145 11.25 26.74 23.21
CA ARG A 145 10.13 27.10 22.33
C ARG A 145 10.54 27.01 20.88
N ILE A 146 9.62 26.59 20.04
CA ILE A 146 9.78 26.56 18.58
C ILE A 146 8.80 27.52 17.93
N ALA A 147 9.27 28.24 16.92
CA ALA A 147 8.43 28.99 15.99
C ALA A 147 7.98 28.05 14.88
N VAL A 148 6.66 27.90 14.72
CA VAL A 148 6.04 27.05 13.69
C VAL A 148 5.69 27.89 12.48
N GLU A 149 6.14 27.45 11.30
CA GLU A 149 5.97 28.17 10.05
C GLU A 149 4.49 28.21 9.63
N PRO A 150 3.88 29.39 9.44
CA PRO A 150 2.50 29.51 9.00
C PRO A 150 2.23 28.77 7.68
N GLY A 151 1.05 28.15 7.58
CA GLY A 151 0.64 27.38 6.40
C GLY A 151 1.30 26.01 6.25
N SER A 152 2.19 25.61 7.18
CA SER A 152 2.69 24.24 7.27
C SER A 152 1.59 23.28 7.78
N MET A 153 1.75 21.98 7.50
CA MET A 153 0.90 20.95 8.11
C MET A 153 1.04 20.98 9.64
N LEU A 154 2.25 21.19 10.15
CA LEU A 154 2.53 21.29 11.58
C LEU A 154 1.78 22.45 12.24
N ALA A 155 1.67 23.61 11.57
CA ALA A 155 0.87 24.73 12.05
C ALA A 155 -0.62 24.36 12.19
N SER A 156 -1.15 23.53 11.28
CA SER A 156 -2.53 23.05 11.38
C SER A 156 -2.76 22.10 12.56
N ILE A 157 -1.72 21.37 12.98
CA ILE A 157 -1.75 20.49 14.16
C ILE A 157 -1.60 21.34 15.44
N ALA A 158 -0.70 22.31 15.43
CA ALA A 158 -0.40 23.17 16.57
C ALA A 158 -1.56 24.12 16.92
N GLY A 159 -2.23 24.68 15.90
CA GLY A 159 -3.23 25.75 16.08
C GLY A 159 -2.64 27.09 16.55
N THR A 160 -1.32 27.20 16.60
CA THR A 160 -0.53 28.38 17.02
C THR A 160 0.78 28.42 16.24
N THR A 161 1.46 29.57 16.25
CA THR A 161 2.77 29.76 15.62
C THR A 161 3.94 29.61 16.59
N GLU A 162 3.69 29.37 17.88
CA GLU A 162 4.74 29.13 18.88
C GLU A 162 4.30 28.03 19.85
N VAL A 163 5.18 27.04 20.10
CA VAL A 163 4.91 25.89 20.99
C VAL A 163 6.17 25.55 21.80
N SER A 164 6.03 25.01 23.02
CA SER A 164 7.15 24.44 23.78
C SER A 164 7.29 22.94 23.52
N VAL A 165 8.54 22.47 23.40
CA VAL A 165 8.89 21.06 23.14
C VAL A 165 9.98 20.58 24.08
N ASN A 166 10.13 19.25 24.23
CA ASN A 166 11.32 18.65 24.83
C ASN A 166 12.50 18.65 23.85
N SER A 167 13.69 18.24 24.31
CA SER A 167 14.85 18.17 23.43
C SER A 167 15.86 17.13 23.90
N LEU A 168 16.45 16.40 22.95
CA LEU A 168 17.62 15.55 23.15
C LEU A 168 18.30 15.29 21.81
N HIS A 169 19.12 16.23 21.33
CA HIS A 169 19.87 16.05 20.08
C HIS A 169 21.15 16.91 20.04
N ARG A 170 22.11 16.46 19.22
CA ARG A 170 23.42 17.10 19.01
C ARG A 170 23.65 17.60 17.60
N HIS A 171 22.78 17.21 16.67
CA HIS A 171 22.90 17.54 15.26
C HIS A 171 21.70 18.37 14.84
N ALA A 172 21.89 19.20 13.82
CA ALA A 172 20.84 19.96 13.18
C ALA A 172 20.84 19.69 11.68
N LEU A 173 19.64 19.58 11.12
CA LEU A 173 19.45 19.60 9.69
C LEU A 173 19.67 21.03 9.17
N THR A 174 20.40 21.14 8.07
CA THR A 174 20.71 22.37 7.36
C THR A 174 20.50 22.19 5.86
N GLY A 175 20.63 23.28 5.11
CA GLY A 175 20.48 23.26 3.66
C GLY A 175 19.03 23.22 3.20
N ALA A 176 18.84 22.85 1.94
CA ALA A 176 17.55 22.75 1.27
C ALA A 176 17.49 21.44 0.49
N GLY A 177 16.28 20.88 0.36
CA GLY A 177 16.02 19.66 -0.39
C GLY A 177 14.56 19.60 -0.82
N ARG A 178 14.04 18.40 -1.06
CA ARG A 178 12.62 18.13 -1.35
C ARG A 178 11.79 18.15 -0.07
N PHE A 179 11.97 19.18 0.75
CA PHE A 179 11.25 19.41 1.99
C PHE A 179 11.18 20.90 2.29
N ARG A 180 10.13 21.30 3.00
CA ARG A 180 10.05 22.62 3.63
C ARG A 180 10.44 22.52 5.09
N ILE A 181 10.98 23.60 5.63
CA ILE A 181 11.18 23.75 7.07
C ILE A 181 9.83 24.15 7.68
N ALA A 182 9.43 23.46 8.74
CA ALA A 182 8.13 23.61 9.38
C ALA A 182 8.23 24.22 10.79
N ALA A 183 9.37 24.10 11.45
CA ALA A 183 9.63 24.81 12.71
C ALA A 183 11.12 25.07 12.95
N ARG A 184 11.41 26.10 13.74
CA ARG A 184 12.76 26.44 14.21
C ARG A 184 12.79 26.81 15.68
N ALA A 185 13.88 26.50 16.36
CA ALA A 185 14.19 27.05 17.68
C ALA A 185 14.71 28.51 17.59
N PRO A 186 14.83 29.25 18.71
CA PRO A 186 15.19 30.68 18.69
C PRO A 186 16.60 30.96 18.19
N ASP A 187 17.48 29.96 18.24
CA ASP A 187 18.84 29.96 17.71
C ASP A 187 18.90 29.64 16.19
N GLY A 188 17.76 29.40 15.56
CA GLY A 188 17.62 29.10 14.14
C GLY A 188 17.72 27.61 13.78
N VAL A 189 17.99 26.73 14.75
CA VAL A 189 18.05 25.27 14.54
C VAL A 189 16.72 24.77 14.00
N VAL A 190 16.77 23.92 12.97
CA VAL A 190 15.58 23.32 12.35
C VAL A 190 15.02 22.24 13.26
N GLU A 191 13.77 22.42 13.68
CA GLU A 191 13.08 21.57 14.64
C GLU A 191 12.05 20.66 13.98
N ALA A 192 11.56 21.05 12.80
CA ALA A 192 10.70 20.20 12.00
C ALA A 192 10.86 20.44 10.50
N ILE A 193 10.65 19.39 9.73
CA ILE A 193 10.54 19.43 8.27
C ILE A 193 9.30 18.70 7.78
N GLU A 194 8.77 19.15 6.66
CA GLU A 194 7.72 18.46 5.92
C GLU A 194 8.23 18.10 4.53
N GLY A 195 8.19 16.81 4.17
CA GLY A 195 8.59 16.36 2.85
C GLY A 195 7.62 16.86 1.79
N GLU A 196 8.15 17.27 0.63
CA GLU A 196 7.36 17.66 -0.54
C GLU A 196 6.82 16.39 -1.22
N THR A 197 5.76 15.82 -0.63
CA THR A 197 5.15 14.57 -1.07
C THR A 197 3.62 14.69 -1.04
N ASP A 198 2.93 13.83 -1.81
CA ASP A 198 1.46 13.80 -1.85
C ASP A 198 0.83 13.21 -0.56
N THR A 199 1.65 12.73 0.38
CA THR A 199 1.21 12.05 1.60
C THR A 199 1.82 12.68 2.85
N PHE A 200 1.32 12.30 4.02
CA PHE A 200 1.88 12.73 5.29
C PHE A 200 3.38 12.36 5.36
N CYS A 201 4.25 13.36 5.41
CA CYS A 201 5.69 13.19 5.54
C CYS A 201 6.20 14.28 6.49
N LEU A 202 6.40 13.93 7.75
CA LEU A 202 6.77 14.85 8.82
C LEU A 202 8.01 14.34 9.56
N GLY A 203 8.97 15.23 9.79
CA GLY A 203 10.11 14.98 10.65
C GLY A 203 10.11 15.99 11.78
N VAL A 204 10.30 15.54 13.02
CA VAL A 204 10.44 16.39 14.20
C VAL A 204 11.72 16.04 14.95
N GLN A 205 12.41 17.06 15.47
CA GLN A 205 13.71 16.89 16.10
C GLN A 205 13.57 16.58 17.60
N TRP A 206 12.48 17.04 18.22
CA TRP A 206 12.07 16.69 19.57
C TRP A 206 11.39 15.30 19.66
N HIS A 207 10.95 14.92 20.85
CA HIS A 207 10.50 13.58 21.20
C HIS A 207 9.01 13.53 21.61
N PRO A 208 8.06 13.58 20.66
CA PRO A 208 6.63 13.55 20.97
C PRO A 208 6.16 12.21 21.56
N GLU A 209 6.96 11.14 21.48
CA GLU A 209 6.65 9.85 22.10
C GLU A 209 6.58 9.91 23.63
N TYR A 210 7.07 11.00 24.25
CA TYR A 210 6.96 11.22 25.70
C TYR A 210 5.63 11.83 26.13
N HIS A 211 4.80 12.30 25.19
CA HIS A 211 3.45 12.82 25.47
C HIS A 211 3.37 13.92 26.53
N LEU A 212 4.36 14.81 26.56
CA LEU A 212 4.45 15.87 27.56
C LEU A 212 3.45 17.01 27.32
N SER A 213 2.92 17.12 26.10
CA SER A 213 1.94 18.11 25.71
C SER A 213 0.80 17.52 24.86
N GLU A 214 -0.29 18.27 24.73
CA GLU A 214 -1.36 17.92 23.78
C GLU A 214 -0.89 18.03 22.32
N PHE A 215 0.10 18.88 22.05
CA PHE A 215 0.71 18.99 20.73
C PHE A 215 1.41 17.69 20.31
N ASP A 216 2.16 17.06 21.24
CA ASP A 216 2.79 15.76 21.00
C ASP A 216 1.76 14.68 20.65
N ARG A 217 0.67 14.63 21.44
CA ARG A 217 -0.45 13.71 21.20
C ARG A 217 -1.13 14.00 19.86
N ALA A 218 -1.30 15.27 19.49
CA ALA A 218 -1.93 15.67 18.25
C ALA A 218 -1.11 15.26 17.01
N ILE A 219 0.22 15.34 17.06
CA ILE A 219 1.11 14.87 15.99
C ILE A 219 0.92 13.38 15.73
N LEU A 220 0.96 12.59 16.80
CA LEU A 220 0.80 11.13 16.72
C LEU A 220 -0.61 10.75 16.25
N ARG A 221 -1.66 11.39 16.79
CA ARG A 221 -3.04 11.20 16.31
C ARG A 221 -3.16 11.52 14.83
N ARG A 222 -2.59 12.65 14.38
CA ARG A 222 -2.61 13.05 12.97
C ARG A 222 -1.90 12.03 12.08
N PHE A 223 -0.74 11.54 12.49
CA PHE A 223 -0.01 10.49 11.77
C PHE A 223 -0.85 9.21 11.65
N ILE A 224 -1.43 8.73 12.76
CA ILE A 224 -2.29 7.55 12.76
C ILE A 224 -3.56 7.75 11.94
N GLU A 225 -4.20 8.92 12.00
CA GLU A 225 -5.35 9.27 11.15
C GLU A 225 -4.99 9.23 9.66
N GLN A 226 -3.80 9.69 9.28
CA GLN A 226 -3.35 9.61 7.89
C GLN A 226 -3.02 8.18 7.45
N SER A 227 -2.53 7.34 8.38
CA SER A 227 -2.35 5.90 8.13
C SER A 227 -3.68 5.15 8.06
N ALA A 228 -4.67 5.49 8.89
CA ALA A 228 -6.00 4.87 8.91
C ALA A 228 -6.91 5.36 7.78
N GLY A 229 -6.80 6.64 7.41
CA GLY A 229 -7.58 7.32 6.37
C GLY A 229 -7.31 6.75 4.97
N ARG A 230 -6.23 5.98 4.81
CA ARG A 230 -6.14 5.00 3.74
C ARG A 230 -6.95 3.75 4.12
N LYS A 231 -8.18 3.66 3.59
CA LYS A 231 -8.45 2.46 2.78
C LYS A 231 -7.24 2.37 1.87
N SER A 232 -6.50 1.26 1.91
CA SER A 232 -5.52 0.93 0.87
C SER A 232 -6.01 1.57 -0.41
N GLN A 233 -5.27 2.53 -0.96
CA GLN A 233 -5.65 3.24 -2.17
C GLN A 233 -5.65 2.18 -3.30
N ALA A 234 -6.70 1.35 -3.31
CA ALA A 234 -7.26 0.58 -4.40
C ALA A 234 -8.11 1.58 -5.19
N GLY A 235 -7.40 2.59 -5.65
CA GLY A 235 -7.66 3.32 -6.86
C GLY A 235 -6.29 3.46 -7.46
N SER A 236 -5.68 2.34 -7.85
CA SER A 236 -4.39 2.41 -8.53
C SER A 236 -4.60 3.11 -9.87
N PRO A 237 -3.56 3.76 -10.43
CA PRO A 237 -3.57 4.15 -11.83
C PRO A 237 -3.91 2.99 -12.78
N GLU A 238 -3.91 1.72 -12.32
CA GLU A 238 -4.27 0.57 -13.12
C GLU A 238 -5.77 0.43 -13.42
N ALA A 239 -6.73 0.78 -12.55
CA ALA A 239 -8.18 0.69 -12.92
C ALA A 239 -8.54 1.69 -14.01
N CYS A 240 -8.05 2.93 -13.87
CA CYS A 240 -8.16 3.95 -14.92
C CYS A 240 -7.44 3.47 -16.19
N SER A 241 -6.34 2.71 -16.06
CA SER A 241 -5.63 2.13 -17.21
C SER A 241 -6.36 0.96 -17.88
N VAL A 242 -7.01 0.04 -17.15
CA VAL A 242 -7.70 -1.12 -17.73
C VAL A 242 -8.95 -0.64 -18.48
N ARG A 243 -9.74 0.25 -17.88
CA ARG A 243 -10.89 0.87 -18.57
C ARG A 243 -10.44 1.69 -19.78
N ARG A 244 -9.32 2.41 -19.69
CA ARG A 244 -8.72 3.12 -20.84
C ARG A 244 -8.24 2.17 -21.94
N ARG A 245 -7.64 1.03 -21.58
CA ARG A 245 -7.19 0.00 -22.52
C ARG A 245 -8.38 -0.68 -23.21
N LEU A 246 -9.44 -1.00 -22.46
CA LEU A 246 -10.72 -1.45 -23.04
C LEU A 246 -11.22 -0.43 -24.07
N ALA A 247 -11.31 0.85 -23.70
CA ALA A 247 -11.76 1.90 -24.61
C ALA A 247 -10.85 2.06 -25.85
N ALA A 248 -9.53 1.96 -25.69
CA ALA A 248 -8.57 2.03 -26.79
C ALA A 248 -8.71 0.85 -27.77
N LEU A 249 -9.16 -0.31 -27.28
CA LEU A 249 -9.49 -1.48 -28.09
C LEU A 249 -10.93 -1.41 -28.67
N GLY A 250 -11.68 -0.33 -28.40
CA GLY A 250 -13.08 -0.20 -28.81
C GLY A 250 -14.03 -1.13 -28.04
N LEU A 251 -13.64 -1.55 -26.85
CA LEU A 251 -14.38 -2.48 -26.00
C LEU A 251 -14.89 -1.80 -24.73
N ALA A 252 -15.93 -2.38 -24.14
CA ALA A 252 -16.41 -2.06 -22.81
C ALA A 252 -16.70 -3.36 -22.06
N LEU A 253 -16.63 -3.33 -20.72
CA LEU A 253 -17.09 -4.44 -19.91
C LEU A 253 -18.62 -4.53 -20.02
N PRO A 254 -19.18 -5.72 -20.30
CA PRO A 254 -20.61 -5.93 -20.27
C PRO A 254 -21.13 -5.83 -18.82
N GLU A 255 -22.44 -5.65 -18.68
CA GLU A 255 -23.10 -5.80 -17.39
C GLU A 255 -22.99 -7.27 -16.94
N ALA A 256 -22.50 -7.49 -15.71
CA ALA A 256 -22.39 -8.82 -15.13
C ALA A 256 -23.77 -9.48 -15.07
N SER A 257 -23.94 -10.61 -15.76
CA SER A 257 -25.22 -11.31 -15.82
C SER A 257 -25.54 -12.02 -14.52
N VAL A 258 -26.81 -12.02 -14.10
CA VAL A 258 -27.27 -12.86 -12.99
C VAL A 258 -27.23 -14.33 -13.45
N PRO A 259 -26.57 -15.24 -12.71
CA PRO A 259 -26.53 -16.65 -13.07
C PRO A 259 -27.94 -17.26 -13.15
N PRO A 260 -28.24 -18.08 -14.18
CA PRO A 260 -29.58 -18.65 -14.38
C PRO A 260 -29.88 -19.89 -13.52
N GLY A 261 -28.98 -20.30 -12.63
CA GLY A 261 -29.09 -21.53 -11.84
C GLY A 261 -28.65 -21.36 -10.39
N ALA A 262 -28.59 -22.47 -9.65
CA ALA A 262 -28.23 -22.50 -8.22
C ALA A 262 -26.71 -22.37 -7.99
N PHE A 263 -26.11 -21.30 -8.49
CA PHE A 263 -24.70 -20.96 -8.32
C PHE A 263 -24.49 -19.43 -8.46
N VAL A 264 -23.31 -18.94 -8.06
CA VAL A 264 -22.95 -17.51 -8.15
C VAL A 264 -21.98 -17.26 -9.30
N GLY A 265 -21.99 -16.04 -9.85
CA GLY A 265 -21.15 -15.69 -11.00
C GLY A 265 -19.66 -15.69 -10.66
N ALA A 266 -19.31 -15.31 -9.43
CA ALA A 266 -17.99 -15.49 -8.85
C ALA A 266 -18.07 -15.57 -7.33
N LEU A 267 -17.05 -16.13 -6.70
CA LEU A 267 -16.92 -16.22 -5.24
C LEU A 267 -15.48 -15.90 -4.81
N THR A 268 -15.36 -15.25 -3.65
CA THR A 268 -14.08 -14.88 -3.04
C THR A 268 -13.72 -15.85 -1.91
N THR A 269 -12.50 -16.36 -1.93
CA THR A 269 -11.90 -17.13 -0.82
C THR A 269 -10.52 -16.58 -0.53
N GLY A 270 -10.36 -15.86 0.58
CA GLY A 270 -9.12 -15.15 0.90
C GLY A 270 -8.82 -14.08 -0.14
N ASN A 271 -7.68 -14.19 -0.83
CA ASN A 271 -7.29 -13.30 -1.92
C ASN A 271 -7.62 -13.85 -3.31
N LEU A 272 -8.31 -14.99 -3.41
CA LEU A 272 -8.69 -15.59 -4.69
C LEU A 272 -10.14 -15.28 -5.03
N VAL A 273 -10.40 -14.89 -6.27
CA VAL A 273 -11.74 -14.81 -6.84
C VAL A 273 -11.86 -15.85 -7.93
N THR A 274 -12.77 -16.81 -7.74
CA THR A 274 -13.09 -17.84 -8.74
C THR A 274 -14.37 -17.46 -9.45
N VAL A 275 -14.28 -17.27 -10.76
CA VAL A 275 -15.39 -16.91 -11.65
C VAL A 275 -15.94 -18.18 -12.30
N SER A 276 -17.25 -18.38 -12.19
CA SER A 276 -17.95 -19.48 -12.85
C SER A 276 -17.86 -19.37 -14.37
N GLY A 277 -18.04 -20.48 -15.09
CA GLY A 277 -18.01 -20.52 -16.55
C GLY A 277 -18.86 -19.43 -17.20
N GLN A 278 -18.24 -18.65 -18.11
CA GLN A 278 -18.87 -17.58 -18.85
C GLN A 278 -18.85 -17.89 -20.35
N VAL A 279 -19.99 -17.64 -20.98
CA VAL A 279 -20.22 -17.86 -22.42
C VAL A 279 -20.17 -16.52 -23.18
N PRO A 280 -19.95 -16.50 -24.52
CA PRO A 280 -19.82 -15.28 -25.31
C PRO A 280 -21.16 -14.59 -25.51
N LEU A 281 -21.60 -13.86 -24.49
CA LEU A 281 -22.74 -12.95 -24.60
C LEU A 281 -22.25 -11.56 -24.99
N LYS A 282 -22.90 -10.99 -26.00
CA LYS A 282 -22.78 -9.59 -26.41
C LYS A 282 -24.18 -8.99 -26.39
N ASP A 283 -24.36 -7.89 -25.66
CA ASP A 283 -25.66 -7.23 -25.50
C ASP A 283 -26.77 -8.20 -25.03
N LYS A 284 -26.43 -9.09 -24.08
CA LYS A 284 -27.31 -10.14 -23.50
C LYS A 284 -27.73 -11.25 -24.49
N ALA A 285 -27.27 -11.19 -25.74
CA ALA A 285 -27.50 -12.21 -26.77
C ALA A 285 -26.27 -13.10 -26.96
N VAL A 286 -26.50 -14.33 -27.41
CA VAL A 286 -25.40 -15.25 -27.79
C VAL A 286 -24.73 -14.70 -29.05
N LEU A 287 -23.41 -14.48 -29.00
CA LEU A 287 -22.64 -13.94 -30.12
C LEU A 287 -22.62 -14.89 -31.33
N CYS A 288 -22.40 -16.18 -31.07
CA CYS A 288 -22.27 -17.21 -32.09
C CYS A 288 -22.74 -18.56 -31.53
N LYS A 289 -23.24 -19.44 -32.41
CA LYS A 289 -23.62 -20.81 -32.08
C LYS A 289 -22.96 -21.80 -33.05
N GLY A 290 -22.73 -23.01 -32.57
CA GLY A 290 -22.19 -24.11 -33.35
C GLY A 290 -20.81 -24.56 -32.86
N HIS A 291 -20.13 -25.31 -33.71
CA HIS A 291 -18.90 -26.02 -33.38
C HIS A 291 -17.74 -25.58 -34.26
N LEU A 292 -16.55 -25.49 -33.65
CA LEU A 292 -15.28 -25.38 -34.35
C LEU A 292 -15.00 -26.67 -35.13
N GLY A 293 -14.40 -26.52 -36.32
CA GLY A 293 -14.29 -27.62 -37.30
C GLY A 293 -15.58 -27.89 -38.09
N GLY A 294 -16.67 -27.16 -37.77
CA GLY A 294 -17.94 -27.21 -38.48
C GLY A 294 -18.37 -25.80 -38.91
N ALA A 295 -19.49 -25.33 -38.35
CA ALA A 295 -20.11 -24.06 -38.73
C ALA A 295 -19.39 -22.80 -38.19
N VAL A 296 -18.46 -22.95 -37.24
CA VAL A 296 -17.73 -21.85 -36.62
C VAL A 296 -16.26 -21.90 -37.06
N SER A 297 -15.77 -20.78 -37.61
CA SER A 297 -14.37 -20.65 -38.00
C SER A 297 -13.46 -20.43 -36.79
N LEU A 298 -12.14 -20.64 -36.96
CA LEU A 298 -11.15 -20.37 -35.91
C LEU A 298 -11.23 -18.92 -35.42
N ASP A 299 -11.34 -17.95 -36.33
CA ASP A 299 -11.43 -16.53 -36.00
C ASP A 299 -12.70 -16.20 -35.21
N GLN A 300 -13.84 -16.77 -35.60
CA GLN A 300 -15.09 -16.63 -34.85
C GLN A 300 -14.97 -17.25 -33.45
N GLY A 301 -14.27 -18.39 -33.33
CA GLY A 301 -13.94 -19.01 -32.06
C GLY A 301 -13.09 -18.10 -31.17
N ARG A 302 -12.04 -17.48 -31.74
CA ARG A 302 -11.18 -16.52 -31.02
C ARG A 302 -11.97 -15.30 -30.55
N GLU A 303 -12.86 -14.77 -31.37
CA GLU A 303 -13.76 -13.67 -30.98
C GLU A 303 -14.70 -14.10 -29.85
N CYS A 304 -15.24 -15.31 -29.91
CA CYS A 304 -16.05 -15.87 -28.83
C CYS A 304 -15.24 -16.03 -27.54
N ALA A 305 -13.99 -16.48 -27.60
CA ALA A 305 -13.12 -16.54 -26.43
C ALA A 305 -12.90 -15.14 -25.81
N ARG A 306 -12.70 -14.11 -26.64
CA ARG A 306 -12.60 -12.71 -26.16
C ARG A 306 -13.87 -12.27 -25.42
N TRP A 307 -15.05 -12.53 -25.96
CA TRP A 307 -16.32 -12.15 -25.32
C TRP A 307 -16.63 -12.97 -24.07
N ALA A 308 -16.34 -14.27 -24.07
CA ALA A 308 -16.45 -15.11 -22.88
C ALA A 308 -15.57 -14.56 -21.73
N LEU A 309 -14.34 -14.15 -22.05
CA LEU A 309 -13.45 -13.51 -21.08
C LEU A 309 -13.98 -12.15 -20.61
N LEU A 310 -14.52 -11.30 -21.48
CA LEU A 310 -15.11 -10.02 -21.06
C LEU A 310 -16.26 -10.22 -20.08
N ASN A 311 -17.10 -11.24 -20.30
CA ASN A 311 -18.16 -11.61 -19.35
C ASN A 311 -17.57 -12.12 -18.01
N ALA A 312 -16.46 -12.86 -18.05
CA ALA A 312 -15.76 -13.30 -16.84
C ALA A 312 -15.14 -12.13 -16.06
N LEU A 313 -14.54 -11.17 -16.76
CA LEU A 313 -14.00 -9.95 -16.16
C LEU A 313 -15.10 -9.07 -15.55
N ALA A 314 -16.32 -9.07 -16.11
CA ALA A 314 -17.46 -8.36 -15.51
C ALA A 314 -17.89 -8.98 -14.17
N GLN A 315 -17.95 -10.31 -14.07
CA GLN A 315 -18.20 -11.00 -12.80
C GLN A 315 -17.06 -10.75 -11.78
N LEU A 316 -15.82 -10.80 -12.26
CA LEU A 316 -14.64 -10.50 -11.43
C LEU A 316 -14.70 -9.06 -10.91
N GLU A 317 -15.00 -8.08 -11.75
CA GLU A 317 -15.11 -6.68 -11.34
C GLU A 317 -16.19 -6.48 -10.28
N LEU A 318 -17.36 -7.11 -10.47
CA LEU A 318 -18.48 -7.03 -9.53
C LEU A 318 -18.07 -7.52 -8.14
N VAL A 319 -17.40 -8.67 -8.05
CA VAL A 319 -17.05 -9.29 -6.77
C VAL A 319 -15.77 -8.69 -6.16
N ALA A 320 -14.78 -8.34 -6.98
CA ALA A 320 -13.55 -7.70 -6.51
C ALA A 320 -13.78 -6.24 -6.08
N GLY A 321 -14.85 -5.59 -6.56
CA GLY A 321 -15.12 -4.18 -6.34
C GLY A 321 -14.22 -3.26 -7.18
N GLY A 322 -13.81 -3.70 -8.36
CA GLY A 322 -12.92 -2.98 -9.28
C GLY A 322 -11.78 -3.83 -9.83
N LEU A 323 -11.43 -3.63 -11.11
CA LEU A 323 -10.34 -4.38 -11.77
C LEU A 323 -8.92 -3.94 -11.37
N ASP A 324 -8.73 -2.78 -10.74
CA ASP A 324 -7.44 -2.37 -10.14
C ASP A 324 -6.98 -3.27 -8.98
N ARG A 325 -7.93 -4.00 -8.39
CA ARG A 325 -7.65 -4.90 -7.29
C ARG A 325 -7.07 -6.23 -7.76
N VAL A 326 -7.10 -6.52 -9.06
CA VAL A 326 -6.53 -7.74 -9.63
C VAL A 326 -5.00 -7.66 -9.60
N LYS A 327 -4.37 -8.64 -8.98
CA LYS A 327 -2.91 -8.78 -8.85
C LYS A 327 -2.31 -9.87 -9.73
N GLY A 328 -3.14 -10.71 -10.30
CA GLY A 328 -2.74 -11.69 -11.29
C GLY A 328 -3.83 -12.71 -11.55
N PHE A 329 -3.53 -13.69 -12.40
CA PHE A 329 -4.44 -14.76 -12.75
C PHE A 329 -3.80 -16.11 -12.41
N VAL A 330 -4.53 -16.93 -11.66
CA VAL A 330 -4.05 -18.27 -11.30
C VAL A 330 -4.29 -19.22 -12.47
N ARG A 331 -5.52 -19.21 -13.00
CA ARG A 331 -5.98 -20.19 -13.98
C ARG A 331 -6.98 -19.60 -14.95
N LEU A 332 -6.81 -19.92 -16.23
CA LEU A 332 -7.82 -19.75 -17.29
C LEU A 332 -8.14 -21.13 -17.86
N ALA A 333 -9.38 -21.58 -17.71
CA ALA A 333 -9.86 -22.81 -18.33
C ALA A 333 -10.79 -22.48 -19.49
N GLY A 334 -10.41 -22.94 -20.69
CA GLY A 334 -11.18 -22.75 -21.91
C GLY A 334 -11.78 -24.07 -22.40
N TYR A 335 -13.07 -24.05 -22.64
CA TYR A 335 -13.82 -25.15 -23.21
C TYR A 335 -14.30 -24.76 -24.61
N VAL A 336 -14.02 -25.59 -25.61
CA VAL A 336 -14.32 -25.31 -27.01
C VAL A 336 -15.26 -26.37 -27.54
N ALA A 337 -16.49 -25.98 -27.92
CA ALA A 337 -17.39 -26.89 -28.61
C ALA A 337 -16.86 -27.13 -30.02
N ALA A 338 -16.49 -28.37 -30.31
CA ALA A 338 -15.75 -28.71 -31.53
C ALA A 338 -16.18 -30.07 -32.10
N THR A 339 -15.97 -30.27 -33.40
CA THR A 339 -16.05 -31.60 -34.00
C THR A 339 -14.90 -32.48 -33.49
N PRO A 340 -15.02 -33.82 -33.54
CA PRO A 340 -13.96 -34.73 -33.07
C PRO A 340 -12.59 -34.53 -33.75
N GLU A 341 -12.58 -34.00 -34.99
CA GLU A 341 -11.37 -33.84 -35.81
C GLU A 341 -10.66 -32.49 -35.58
N PHE A 342 -11.32 -31.52 -34.94
CA PHE A 342 -10.72 -30.20 -34.71
C PHE A 342 -9.74 -30.26 -33.54
N THR A 343 -8.51 -29.77 -33.74
CA THR A 343 -7.41 -29.87 -32.76
C THR A 343 -6.85 -28.52 -32.30
N GLU A 344 -7.29 -27.42 -32.90
CA GLU A 344 -6.74 -26.07 -32.67
C GLU A 344 -7.40 -25.36 -31.46
N HIS A 345 -7.76 -26.10 -30.41
CA HIS A 345 -8.43 -25.54 -29.22
C HIS A 345 -7.57 -24.48 -28.53
N GLY A 346 -6.25 -24.70 -28.47
CA GLY A 346 -5.31 -23.72 -27.93
C GLY A 346 -5.38 -22.39 -28.68
N ALA A 347 -5.44 -22.44 -30.01
CA ALA A 347 -5.51 -21.26 -30.86
C ALA A 347 -6.83 -20.50 -30.71
N VAL A 348 -7.93 -21.18 -30.36
CA VAL A 348 -9.20 -20.53 -30.00
C VAL A 348 -9.06 -19.77 -28.67
N ILE A 349 -8.52 -20.41 -27.64
CA ILE A 349 -8.38 -19.84 -26.30
C ILE A 349 -7.30 -18.75 -26.22
N ASP A 350 -6.33 -18.74 -27.15
CA ASP A 350 -5.39 -17.63 -27.31
C ASP A 350 -6.10 -16.28 -27.46
N GLY A 351 -7.30 -16.23 -28.06
CA GLY A 351 -8.08 -15.00 -28.12
C GLY A 351 -8.36 -14.38 -26.75
N ALA A 352 -8.60 -15.20 -25.73
CA ALA A 352 -8.76 -14.75 -24.34
C ALA A 352 -7.41 -14.43 -23.68
N SER A 353 -6.42 -15.32 -23.82
CA SER A 353 -5.09 -15.11 -23.23
C SER A 353 -4.42 -13.82 -23.73
N GLU A 354 -4.57 -13.49 -25.02
CA GLU A 354 -4.07 -12.26 -25.62
C GLU A 354 -4.81 -11.02 -25.09
N LEU A 355 -6.14 -11.10 -24.94
CA LEU A 355 -6.91 -9.99 -24.36
C LEU A 355 -6.53 -9.76 -22.89
N LEU A 356 -6.30 -10.80 -22.09
CA LEU A 356 -5.75 -10.63 -20.72
C LEU A 356 -4.40 -9.90 -20.75
N ARG A 357 -3.51 -10.26 -21.68
CA ARG A 357 -2.20 -9.62 -21.85
C ARG A 357 -2.31 -8.15 -22.25
N GLU A 358 -3.25 -7.82 -23.13
CA GLU A 358 -3.53 -6.45 -23.52
C GLU A 358 -4.05 -5.61 -22.34
N LEU A 359 -4.97 -6.17 -21.55
CA LEU A 359 -5.62 -5.46 -20.44
C LEU A 359 -4.74 -5.34 -19.19
N PHE A 360 -3.97 -6.38 -18.87
CA PHE A 360 -3.18 -6.52 -17.64
C PHE A 360 -1.69 -6.80 -17.93
N PRO A 361 -0.96 -5.90 -18.62
CA PRO A 361 0.39 -6.16 -19.13
C PRO A 361 1.42 -6.53 -18.04
N THR A 362 1.18 -6.11 -16.79
CA THR A 362 2.04 -6.36 -15.63
C THR A 362 1.71 -7.66 -14.88
N CYS A 363 0.53 -8.26 -15.10
CA CYS A 363 0.06 -9.41 -14.31
C CYS A 363 -0.86 -10.40 -15.07
N TRP A 364 -0.78 -10.46 -16.40
CA TRP A 364 -1.64 -11.30 -17.25
C TRP A 364 -1.35 -12.81 -17.23
N GLN A 365 -0.17 -13.21 -16.75
CA GLN A 365 0.27 -14.60 -16.78
C GLN A 365 -0.72 -15.49 -16.01
N HIS A 366 -1.00 -16.68 -16.55
CA HIS A 366 -1.93 -17.65 -15.98
C HIS A 366 -1.53 -19.08 -16.37
N ALA A 367 -1.83 -20.05 -15.50
CA ALA A 367 -1.89 -21.44 -15.93
C ALA A 367 -3.11 -21.65 -16.82
N ARG A 368 -3.00 -22.51 -17.84
CA ARG A 368 -4.06 -22.68 -18.84
C ARG A 368 -4.39 -24.13 -19.13
N ILE A 369 -5.66 -24.39 -19.37
CA ILE A 369 -6.13 -25.57 -20.09
C ILE A 369 -7.04 -25.12 -21.24
N ALA A 370 -6.96 -25.81 -22.38
CA ALA A 370 -7.84 -25.62 -23.53
C ALA A 370 -8.29 -27.00 -24.01
N ILE A 371 -9.59 -27.32 -23.84
CA ILE A 371 -10.12 -28.66 -24.15
C ILE A 371 -11.32 -28.58 -25.09
N GLY A 372 -11.44 -29.61 -25.93
CA GLY A 372 -12.59 -29.83 -26.80
C GLY A 372 -13.71 -30.52 -26.05
N VAL A 373 -14.94 -30.08 -26.29
CA VAL A 373 -16.16 -30.69 -25.75
C VAL A 373 -17.21 -30.87 -26.84
N GLY A 374 -18.11 -31.84 -26.68
CA GLY A 374 -19.15 -32.12 -27.69
C GLY A 374 -20.27 -31.07 -27.75
N SER A 375 -20.49 -30.31 -26.66
CA SER A 375 -21.45 -29.18 -26.64
C SER A 375 -21.21 -28.31 -25.41
N LEU A 376 -21.72 -27.07 -25.46
CA LEU A 376 -21.69 -26.10 -24.37
C LEU A 376 -23.09 -25.50 -24.14
N PRO A 377 -23.36 -24.91 -22.95
CA PRO A 377 -24.63 -24.24 -22.66
C PRO A 377 -25.04 -23.24 -23.76
N ARG A 378 -26.33 -23.20 -24.08
CA ARG A 378 -26.91 -22.29 -25.11
C ARG A 378 -26.38 -22.54 -26.55
N GLY A 379 -25.62 -23.61 -26.78
CA GLY A 379 -25.07 -24.00 -28.07
C GLY A 379 -23.93 -23.11 -28.56
N VAL A 380 -23.23 -22.43 -27.65
CA VAL A 380 -22.10 -21.55 -27.97
C VAL A 380 -20.84 -22.34 -28.31
N PRO A 381 -19.89 -21.73 -29.05
CA PRO A 381 -18.63 -22.41 -29.39
C PRO A 381 -17.57 -22.37 -28.28
N VAL A 382 -17.66 -21.45 -27.31
CA VAL A 382 -16.61 -21.26 -26.28
C VAL A 382 -17.23 -20.96 -24.91
N GLU A 383 -16.62 -21.48 -23.85
CA GLU A 383 -16.89 -21.11 -22.46
C GLU A 383 -15.56 -20.93 -21.71
N ILE A 384 -15.47 -19.91 -20.86
CA ILE A 384 -14.26 -19.58 -20.08
C ILE A 384 -14.56 -19.52 -18.60
N GLU A 385 -13.75 -20.21 -17.82
CA GLU A 385 -13.66 -20.10 -16.37
C GLU A 385 -12.32 -19.43 -15.99
N LEU A 386 -12.33 -18.60 -14.94
CA LEU A 386 -11.17 -17.78 -14.55
C LEU A 386 -11.02 -17.73 -13.03
N THR A 387 -9.80 -17.96 -12.54
CA THR A 387 -9.43 -17.67 -11.15
C THR A 387 -8.40 -16.55 -11.11
N ALA A 388 -8.70 -15.47 -10.39
CA ALA A 388 -7.83 -14.32 -10.23
C ALA A 388 -7.36 -14.16 -8.79
N VAL A 389 -6.17 -13.59 -8.62
CA VAL A 389 -5.67 -13.09 -7.34
C VAL A 389 -6.06 -11.62 -7.23
N THR A 390 -6.61 -11.22 -6.09
CA THR A 390 -6.99 -9.84 -5.78
C THR A 390 -6.32 -9.35 -4.50
N ASN A 391 -6.30 -8.04 -4.27
CA ASN A 391 -6.00 -7.51 -2.94
C ASN A 391 -7.09 -8.02 -1.98
N GLY A 392 -6.71 -8.85 -1.00
CA GLY A 392 -7.66 -9.60 -0.16
C GLY A 392 -8.87 -8.78 0.28
N GLY A 393 -10.05 -9.28 -0.04
CA GLY A 393 -11.31 -8.83 0.53
C GLY A 393 -11.73 -9.83 1.60
N GLU A 394 -11.98 -9.36 2.82
CA GLU A 394 -12.68 -10.17 3.82
C GLU A 394 -14.07 -10.50 3.27
N GLY A 395 -14.27 -11.78 2.94
CA GLY A 395 -15.53 -12.32 2.41
C GLY A 395 -16.57 -12.59 3.48
#